data_AF-A0A173YS31-F1
#
_entry.id   AF-A0A173YS31-F1
#
_cell.length_a   1.000
_cell.length_b   1.000
_cell.length_c   1.000
_cell.angle_alpha   90.00
_cell.angle_beta   90.00
_cell.angle_gamma   90.00
#
_symmetry.space_group_name_H-M   'P 1'
#
loop_
_entity.id
_entity.type
_entity.pdbx_description
1 polymer ?
#
loop_
_entity_poly.entity_id
_entity_poly.type
_entity_poly.pdbx_seq_one_letter_code
_entity_poly.pdbx_strand_id
1 'polypeptide(L)'
;MSWMKYNKETGQIDLLPYISELSGFHAIVMDEHTWSNVICKRSASAAPGKAKGRKTKFLANLFDLLKAQDETRPITDHVYDYVLHIELSADETNAIISLQRKSTYEFVFRNEIIPLSGK
;
A
#
# COMPACT_ATOMS: atom_id res chain seq x y z
N MET A 1 14.19 -3.25 3.89
CA MET A 1 13.25 -4.37 3.64
C MET A 1 12.68 -4.23 2.23
N SER A 2 13.33 -4.82 1.23
CA SER A 2 12.75 -4.92 -0.13
C SER A 2 11.43 -5.69 -0.07
N TRP A 3 10.47 -5.36 -0.92
CA TRP A 3 9.22 -6.11 -1.01
C TRP A 3 9.37 -7.24 -2.03
N MET A 4 8.62 -8.33 -1.81
CA MET A 4 8.75 -9.59 -2.54
C MET A 4 7.56 -9.76 -3.46
N LYS A 5 7.81 -9.84 -4.77
CA LYS A 5 6.80 -10.19 -5.77
C LYS A 5 6.97 -11.65 -6.14
N TYR A 6 5.90 -12.44 -6.05
CA TYR A 6 5.91 -13.78 -6.63
C TYR A 6 5.63 -13.68 -8.14
N ASN A 7 6.64 -14.00 -8.94
CA ASN A 7 6.56 -14.03 -10.38
C ASN A 7 5.98 -15.37 -10.82
N LYS A 8 4.75 -15.35 -11.35
CA LYS A 8 4.03 -16.55 -11.78
C LYS A 8 4.59 -17.16 -13.07
N GLU A 9 5.31 -16.38 -13.88
CA GLU A 9 5.88 -16.84 -15.15
C GLU A 9 7.21 -17.58 -14.92
N THR A 10 8.01 -17.10 -13.97
CA THR A 10 9.31 -17.70 -13.63
C THR A 10 9.26 -18.63 -12.42
N GLY A 11 8.19 -18.57 -11.62
CA GLY A 11 8.05 -19.29 -10.35
C GLY A 11 8.98 -18.77 -9.24
N GLN A 12 9.55 -17.57 -9.40
CA GLN A 12 10.54 -17.01 -8.48
C GLN A 12 9.99 -15.83 -7.68
N ILE A 13 10.70 -15.50 -6.59
CA ILE A 13 10.43 -14.30 -5.79
C ILE A 13 11.39 -13.20 -6.25
N ASP A 14 10.83 -12.16 -6.87
CA ASP A 14 11.58 -10.99 -7.30
C ASP A 14 11.63 -9.96 -6.16
N LEU A 15 12.83 -9.44 -5.88
CA LEU A 15 13.05 -8.37 -4.92
C LEU A 15 12.86 -7.02 -5.61
N LEU A 16 11.83 -6.27 -5.22
CA LEU A 16 11.50 -4.98 -5.80
C LEU A 16 12.03 -3.80 -4.98
N PRO A 17 12.12 -2.59 -5.58
CA PRO A 17 12.72 -1.41 -4.95
C PRO A 17 12.09 -1.07 -3.60
N TYR A 18 12.94 -0.74 -2.63
CA TYR A 18 12.55 -0.45 -1.25
C TYR A 18 11.49 0.67 -1.13
N ILE A 19 10.40 0.39 -0.41
CA ILE A 19 9.40 1.39 -0.01
C ILE A 19 9.64 1.75 1.45
N SER A 20 10.43 2.80 1.70
CA SER A 20 10.83 3.19 3.05
C SER A 20 9.64 3.50 3.96
N GLU A 21 8.58 4.10 3.40
CA GLU A 21 7.43 4.53 4.18
C GLU A 21 6.58 3.37 4.70
N LEU A 22 6.66 2.19 4.07
CA LEU A 22 5.86 1.00 4.44
C LEU A 22 6.74 -0.10 5.04
N SER A 23 8.01 0.20 5.33
CA SER A 23 9.00 -0.77 5.80
C SER A 23 8.73 -1.37 7.18
N GLY A 24 7.80 -0.78 7.94
CA GLY A 24 7.38 -1.28 9.25
C GLY A 24 6.49 -2.54 9.19
N PHE A 25 5.86 -2.83 8.05
CA PHE A 25 5.01 -4.02 7.88
C PHE A 25 5.85 -5.30 7.78
N HIS A 26 5.25 -6.44 8.15
CA HIS A 26 5.90 -7.74 7.95
C HIS A 26 6.18 -7.98 6.46
N ALA A 27 5.16 -7.75 5.65
CA ALA A 27 5.16 -7.93 4.22
C ALA A 27 4.13 -7.00 3.59
N ILE A 28 4.38 -6.64 2.33
CA ILE A 28 3.47 -5.88 1.50
C ILE A 28 3.18 -6.73 0.27
N VAL A 29 1.90 -7.05 0.06
CA VAL A 29 1.41 -7.78 -1.10
C VAL A 29 0.79 -6.76 -2.04
N MET A 30 1.42 -6.57 -3.20
CA MET A 30 1.03 -5.53 -4.17
C MET A 30 1.59 -5.90 -5.55
N ASP A 31 0.96 -5.40 -6.62
CA ASP A 31 1.53 -5.47 -7.96
C ASP A 31 2.53 -4.34 -8.24
N GLU A 32 3.54 -4.61 -9.05
CA GLU A 32 4.53 -3.59 -9.44
C GLU A 32 3.93 -2.39 -10.16
N HIS A 33 2.93 -2.64 -11.02
CA HIS A 33 2.19 -1.61 -11.72
C HIS A 33 1.48 -0.67 -10.72
N THR A 34 0.90 -1.23 -9.66
CA THR A 34 0.20 -0.47 -8.61
C THR A 34 1.09 0.60 -7.99
N TRP A 35 2.30 0.23 -7.60
CA TRP A 35 3.22 1.18 -6.98
C TRP A 35 3.85 2.12 -7.99
N SER A 36 4.54 1.58 -8.99
CA SER A 36 5.40 2.36 -9.89
C SER A 36 4.61 3.21 -10.88
N ASN A 37 3.55 2.64 -11.47
CA ASN A 37 2.84 3.25 -12.60
C ASN A 37 1.57 3.99 -12.19
N VAL A 38 1.00 3.70 -11.01
CA VAL A 38 -0.24 4.36 -10.54
C VAL A 38 0.01 5.25 -9.34
N ILE A 39 0.47 4.72 -8.20
CA ILE A 39 0.66 5.49 -6.95
C ILE A 39 1.82 6.50 -7.09
N CYS A 40 2.96 6.07 -7.62
CA CYS A 40 4.16 6.91 -7.81
C CYS A 40 4.11 7.75 -9.09
N LYS A 41 3.11 7.58 -9.95
CA LYS A 41 2.99 8.33 -11.21
C LYS A 41 3.03 9.83 -10.93
N ARG A 42 4.03 10.51 -11.48
CA ARG A 42 4.08 11.98 -11.46
C ARG A 42 2.95 12.49 -12.35
N SER A 43 2.20 13.49 -11.87
CA SER A 43 1.27 14.20 -12.74
C SER A 43 2.09 14.93 -13.81
N ALA A 44 1.79 14.68 -15.09
CA ALA A 44 2.45 15.34 -16.22
C ALA A 44 2.26 16.87 -16.21
N SER A 45 1.23 17.37 -15.50
CA SER A 45 0.89 18.79 -15.37
C SER A 45 1.47 19.47 -14.13
N ALA A 46 2.18 18.77 -13.25
CA ALA A 46 2.66 19.38 -12.02
C ALA A 46 3.92 20.22 -12.26
N ALA A 47 3.81 21.53 -12.06
CA ALA A 47 4.95 22.44 -12.08
C ALA A 47 6.04 21.99 -11.07
N PRO A 48 7.35 22.23 -11.36
CA PRO A 48 8.44 21.91 -10.46
C PRO A 48 8.18 22.52 -9.07
N GLY A 49 8.14 21.67 -8.02
CA GLY A 49 7.92 22.12 -6.63
C GLY A 49 6.46 22.18 -6.14
N LYS A 50 5.45 21.91 -6.98
CA LYS A 50 4.02 21.93 -6.59
C LYS A 50 3.37 20.53 -6.54
N ALA A 51 4.09 19.48 -6.88
CA ALA A 51 3.59 18.12 -6.79
C ALA A 51 3.58 17.65 -5.32
N LYS A 52 2.54 17.99 -4.54
CA LYS A 52 2.16 17.13 -3.41
C LYS A 52 1.66 15.83 -4.05
N GLY A 53 2.61 14.92 -4.30
CA GLY A 53 2.46 13.80 -5.20
C GLY A 53 1.34 12.87 -4.75
N ARG A 54 0.68 12.22 -5.71
CA ARG A 54 -0.32 11.18 -5.48
C ARG A 54 0.12 10.18 -4.40
N LYS A 55 1.39 9.78 -4.42
CA LYS A 55 2.06 8.99 -3.37
C LYS A 55 1.87 9.56 -1.96
N THR A 56 2.15 10.83 -1.74
CA THR A 56 2.06 11.46 -0.41
C THR A 56 0.62 11.48 0.10
N LYS A 57 -0.35 11.79 -0.79
CA LYS A 57 -1.78 11.74 -0.43
C LYS A 57 -2.24 10.32 -0.12
N PHE A 58 -1.83 9.35 -0.93
CA PHE A 58 -2.11 7.94 -0.70
C PHE A 58 -1.57 7.47 0.66
N LEU A 59 -0.31 7.76 0.97
CA LEU A 59 0.31 7.38 2.24
C LEU A 59 -0.41 8.02 3.43
N ALA A 60 -0.77 9.31 3.35
CA ALA A 60 -1.52 9.98 4.40
C ALA A 60 -2.87 9.28 4.66
N ASN A 61 -3.65 9.05 3.60
CA ASN A 61 -4.93 8.36 3.69
C ASN A 61 -4.79 6.92 4.24
N LEU A 62 -3.72 6.22 3.88
CA LEU A 62 -3.43 4.88 4.39
C LEU A 62 -3.15 4.92 5.89
N PHE A 63 -2.31 5.84 6.36
CA PHE A 63 -2.03 5.94 7.80
C PHE A 63 -3.24 6.41 8.61
N ASP A 64 -4.06 7.29 8.05
CA ASP A 64 -5.33 7.69 8.67
C ASP A 64 -6.30 6.50 8.77
N LEU A 65 -6.42 5.68 7.71
CA LEU A 65 -7.19 4.44 7.72
C LEU A 65 -6.67 3.50 8.81
N LEU A 66 -5.37 3.25 8.87
CA LEU A 66 -4.77 2.34 9.86
C LEU A 66 -4.96 2.84 11.30
N LYS A 67 -4.93 4.16 11.52
CA LYS A 67 -5.15 4.78 12.83
C LYS A 67 -6.62 4.75 13.24
N ALA A 68 -7.55 4.80 12.28
CA ALA A 68 -8.99 4.74 12.54
C ALA A 68 -9.46 3.34 12.95
N GLN A 69 -8.68 2.29 12.64
CA GLN A 69 -8.98 0.93 13.04
C GLN A 69 -8.63 0.76 14.52
N ASP A 70 -9.67 0.89 15.35
CA ASP A 70 -9.62 0.77 16.81
C ASP A 70 -9.58 -0.70 17.20
N GLU A 71 -8.40 -1.32 17.08
CA GLU A 71 -8.13 -2.53 17.83
C GLU A 71 -7.79 -2.15 19.28
N THR A 72 -8.07 -3.06 20.22
CA THR A 72 -7.60 -2.97 21.62
C THR A 72 -6.08 -2.75 21.76
N ARG A 73 -5.33 -2.84 20.66
CA ARG A 73 -3.93 -2.43 20.49
C ARG A 73 -3.77 -1.58 19.22
N PRO A 74 -3.12 -0.42 19.26
CA PRO A 74 -2.89 0.39 18.06
C PRO A 74 -2.08 -0.38 17.02
N ILE A 75 -2.62 -0.53 15.80
CA ILE A 75 -1.92 -1.17 14.67
C ILE A 75 -0.59 -0.46 14.39
N THR A 76 -0.56 0.86 14.56
CA THR A 76 0.63 1.71 14.36
C THR A 76 1.79 1.38 15.29
N ASP A 77 1.53 0.71 16.41
CA ASP A 77 2.57 0.35 17.40
C ASP A 77 3.14 -1.05 17.14
N HIS A 78 2.40 -1.88 16.39
CA HIS A 78 2.75 -3.27 16.10
C HIS A 78 2.66 -3.59 14.59
N VAL A 79 3.03 -2.64 13.75
CA VAL A 79 2.91 -2.73 12.27
C VAL A 79 3.56 -4.01 11.71
N TYR A 80 4.64 -4.49 12.35
CA TYR A 80 5.36 -5.71 11.95
C TYR A 80 4.55 -7.00 12.17
N ASP A 81 3.45 -6.98 12.92
CA ASP A 81 2.57 -8.14 13.09
C ASP A 81 1.55 -8.28 11.94
N TYR A 82 1.61 -7.40 10.95
CA TYR A 82 0.63 -7.34 9.87
C TYR A 82 1.24 -7.46 8.47
N VAL A 83 0.47 -8.08 7.58
CA VAL A 83 0.68 -8.09 6.14
C VAL A 83 -0.30 -7.10 5.51
N LEU A 84 0.23 -6.12 4.78
CA LEU A 84 -0.53 -5.11 4.08
C LEU A 84 -0.78 -5.55 2.63
N HIS A 85 -2.04 -5.64 2.23
CA HIS A 85 -2.44 -5.93 0.84
C HIS A 85 -2.91 -4.65 0.17
N ILE A 86 -2.34 -4.32 -0.98
CA ILE A 86 -2.67 -3.15 -1.79
C ILE A 86 -2.97 -3.60 -3.21
N GLU A 87 -4.24 -3.52 -3.59
CA GLU A 87 -4.72 -3.85 -4.93
C GLU A 87 -5.27 -2.59 -5.62
N LEU A 88 -5.40 -2.65 -6.94
CA LEU A 88 -6.11 -1.62 -7.69
C LEU A 88 -7.51 -2.09 -8.05
N SER A 89 -8.46 -1.16 -7.98
CA SER A 89 -9.75 -1.29 -8.67
C SER A 89 -9.54 -1.43 -10.19
N ALA A 90 -10.52 -2.04 -10.87
CA ALA A 90 -10.42 -2.34 -12.30
C ALA A 90 -10.25 -1.09 -13.19
N ASP A 91 -10.70 0.08 -12.73
CA ASP A 91 -10.53 1.36 -13.41
C ASP A 91 -9.27 2.14 -12.97
N GLU A 92 -8.47 1.55 -12.07
CA GLU A 92 -7.25 2.10 -11.47
C GLU A 92 -7.46 3.44 -10.74
N THR A 93 -8.71 3.82 -10.45
CA THR A 93 -9.00 5.11 -9.79
C THR A 93 -8.88 5.02 -8.27
N ASN A 94 -8.97 3.80 -7.73
CA ASN A 94 -8.88 3.51 -6.31
C ASN A 94 -7.87 2.41 -6.00
N ALA A 95 -7.22 2.53 -4.85
CA ALA A 95 -6.52 1.44 -4.19
C ALA A 95 -7.48 0.74 -3.22
N ILE A 96 -7.46 -0.58 -3.22
CA ILE A 96 -8.22 -1.46 -2.35
C ILE A 96 -7.24 -2.01 -1.31
N ILE A 97 -7.49 -1.70 -0.05
CA ILE A 97 -6.59 -2.00 1.06
C ILE A 97 -7.20 -3.08 1.93
N SER A 98 -6.40 -4.08 2.25
CA SER A 98 -6.73 -5.07 3.27
C SER A 98 -5.56 -5.27 4.21
N LEU A 99 -5.86 -5.47 5.50
CA LEU A 99 -4.83 -5.70 6.51
C LEU A 99 -5.05 -7.06 7.16
N GLN A 100 -4.00 -7.88 7.15
CA GLN A 100 -4.05 -9.25 7.65
C GLN A 100 -3.05 -9.44 8.79
N ARG A 101 -3.45 -10.13 9.86
CA ARG A 101 -2.55 -10.55 10.92
C ARG A 101 -1.61 -11.64 10.41
N LYS A 102 -0.31 -11.48 10.62
CA LYS A 102 0.70 -12.49 10.25
C LYS A 102 0.50 -13.81 10.99
N SER A 103 0.18 -13.75 12.28
CA SER A 103 0.14 -14.93 13.15
C SER A 103 -1.08 -15.83 12.91
N THR A 104 -2.25 -15.23 12.70
CA THR A 104 -3.52 -15.96 12.57
C THR A 104 -4.06 -16.01 11.14
N TYR A 105 -3.48 -15.24 10.22
CA TYR A 105 -3.98 -15.04 8.85
C TYR A 105 -5.39 -14.43 8.77
N GLU A 106 -5.94 -13.97 9.89
CA GLU A 106 -7.22 -13.27 9.92
C GLU A 106 -7.05 -11.83 9.44
N PHE A 107 -8.09 -11.31 8.78
CA PHE A 107 -8.09 -9.93 8.33
C PHE A 107 -8.67 -9.05 9.42
N VAL A 108 -7.94 -7.97 9.73
CA VAL A 108 -8.43 -6.87 10.56
C VAL A 108 -9.53 -6.13 9.83
N PHE A 109 -9.28 -5.83 8.55
CA PHE A 109 -10.26 -5.28 7.63
C PHE A 109 -9.95 -5.74 6.20
N ARG A 110 -10.96 -5.68 5.34
CA ARG A 110 -10.84 -6.05 3.93
C ARG A 110 -11.50 -5.00 3.06
N ASN A 111 -10.91 -4.79 1.89
CA ASN A 111 -11.48 -4.03 0.80
C ASN A 111 -11.81 -2.56 1.10
N GLU A 112 -11.01 -1.93 1.97
CA GLU A 112 -11.13 -0.50 2.26
C GLU A 112 -10.61 0.33 1.08
N ILE A 113 -11.34 1.37 0.70
CA ILE A 113 -11.10 2.08 -0.55
C ILE A 113 -10.36 3.38 -0.28
N ILE A 114 -9.18 3.54 -0.90
CA ILE A 114 -8.44 4.81 -0.94
C ILE A 114 -8.46 5.36 -2.36
N PRO A 115 -9.15 6.49 -2.61
CA PRO A 115 -9.13 7.15 -3.92
C PRO A 115 -7.72 7.65 -4.31
N LEU A 116 -7.28 7.30 -5.51
CA LEU A 116 -5.96 7.67 -6.07
C LEU A 116 -6.02 8.91 -6.98
N SER A 117 -7.21 9.28 -7.45
CA SER A 117 -7.49 10.56 -8.10
C SER A 117 -8.44 11.38 -7.25
N GLY A 118 -8.07 12.63 -6.95
CA GLY A 118 -9.10 13.63 -6.65
C GLY A 118 -9.72 14.04 -7.98
N LYS A 119 -10.95 13.61 -8.24
CA LYS A 119 -11.87 14.48 -8.97
C LYS A 119 -12.38 15.53 -8.01
#